data_AF-A0A6B2GHC0-F1
#
_entry.id   AF-A0A6B2GHC0-F1
#
_cell.length_a   1.000
_cell.length_b   1.000
_cell.length_c   1.000
_cell.angle_alpha   90.00
_cell.angle_beta   90.00
_cell.angle_gamma   90.00
#
_symmetry.space_group_name_H-M   'P 1'
#
loop_
_entity.id
_entity.type
_entity.pdbx_description
1 polymer ?
#
loop_
_entity_poly.entity_id
_entity_poly.type
_entity_poly.pdbx_seq_one_letter_code
_entity_poly.pdbx_strand_id
1 'polypeptide(L)'
;LLTPNRIGDYMAKALYYSKNQTKTILKLNAIGQFSQLFITLIFGGLGLLYLHFNVGFVASINPALLLIFVGLMLLVIFMFKAQFYNHRAKQLYCAIKLSIMINTLLISLLRYLIFSHQFYSLMLVFNLQINYFMSMMAIFSMYFLASVVPTFSLFDWAIKGSVAVFVFSFLEVNALAILEISLLMWMLNFALPALWGSVFVFQFKTAKPIAQSS
;
A
#
# COMPACT_ATOMS: atom_id res chain seq x y z
N LEU A 1 9.09 -13.28 -6.25
CA LEU A 1 9.73 -12.00 -5.86
C LEU A 1 9.99 -11.06 -7.05
N LEU A 2 10.27 -11.57 -8.26
CA LEU A 2 10.54 -10.78 -9.48
C LEU A 2 9.30 -10.48 -10.36
N THR A 3 8.09 -10.64 -9.85
CA THR A 3 6.86 -10.35 -10.63
C THR A 3 6.38 -8.91 -10.38
N PRO A 4 6.00 -8.15 -11.42
CA PRO A 4 5.40 -6.82 -11.25
C PRO A 4 4.20 -6.84 -10.30
N ASN A 5 4.05 -5.82 -9.46
CA ASN A 5 2.88 -5.60 -8.59
C ASN A 5 2.37 -6.83 -7.80
N ARG A 6 3.26 -7.64 -7.22
CA ARG A 6 2.92 -8.87 -6.45
C ARG A 6 2.00 -9.86 -7.20
N ILE A 7 1.98 -9.83 -8.53
CA ILE A 7 1.19 -10.78 -9.36
C ILE A 7 1.56 -12.24 -9.06
N GLY A 8 2.81 -12.50 -8.65
CA GLY A 8 3.27 -13.79 -8.18
C GLY A 8 2.52 -14.33 -6.96
N ASP A 9 2.03 -13.49 -6.04
CA ASP A 9 1.21 -13.93 -4.89
C ASP A 9 -0.16 -14.45 -5.35
N TYR A 10 -0.73 -13.80 -6.36
CA TYR A 10 -2.01 -14.20 -6.96
C TYR A 10 -1.87 -15.53 -7.70
N MET A 11 -0.80 -15.71 -8.47
CA MET A 11 -0.50 -16.99 -9.13
C MET A 11 -0.15 -18.10 -8.14
N ALA A 12 0.68 -17.83 -7.13
CA ALA A 12 1.06 -18.83 -6.13
C ALA A 12 -0.15 -19.32 -5.34
N LYS A 13 -1.04 -18.40 -4.91
CA LYS A 13 -2.30 -18.77 -4.25
C LYS A 13 -3.23 -19.54 -5.20
N ALA A 14 -3.26 -19.20 -6.49
CA ALA A 14 -4.06 -19.94 -7.46
C ALA A 14 -3.56 -21.36 -7.73
N LEU A 15 -2.25 -21.59 -7.62
CA LEU A 15 -1.63 -22.90 -7.79
C LEU A 15 -1.72 -23.77 -6.51
N TYR A 16 -1.74 -23.17 -5.33
CA TYR A 16 -1.78 -23.90 -4.05
C TYR A 16 -3.19 -24.31 -3.60
N TYR A 17 -4.23 -23.58 -4.00
CA TYR A 17 -5.62 -23.84 -3.58
C TYR A 17 -6.48 -24.44 -4.71
N SER A 18 -7.52 -25.19 -4.32
CA SER A 18 -8.50 -25.74 -5.27
C SER A 18 -9.22 -24.63 -6.05
N LYS A 19 -9.61 -24.88 -7.32
CA LYS A 19 -10.24 -23.89 -8.22
C LYS A 19 -11.44 -23.15 -7.61
N ASN A 20 -12.20 -23.80 -6.73
CA ASN A 20 -13.33 -23.19 -6.02
C ASN A 20 -12.89 -22.25 -4.87
N GLN A 21 -11.84 -22.60 -4.13
CA GLN A 21 -11.33 -21.78 -3.03
C GLN A 21 -10.49 -20.59 -3.52
N THR A 22 -9.74 -20.77 -4.60
CA THR A 22 -8.93 -19.72 -5.23
C THR A 22 -9.76 -18.47 -5.53
N LYS A 23 -10.95 -18.62 -6.13
CA LYS A 23 -11.83 -17.47 -6.45
C LYS A 23 -12.19 -16.65 -5.20
N THR A 24 -12.49 -17.32 -4.09
CA THR A 24 -12.84 -16.66 -2.82
C THR A 24 -11.64 -15.96 -2.20
N ILE A 25 -10.47 -16.61 -2.21
CA ILE A 25 -9.22 -16.05 -1.67
C ILE A 25 -8.79 -14.82 -2.46
N LEU A 26 -8.89 -14.86 -3.79
CA LEU A 26 -8.55 -13.71 -4.63
C LEU A 26 -9.47 -12.51 -4.37
N LYS A 27 -10.77 -12.74 -4.18
CA LYS A 27 -11.71 -11.68 -3.79
C LYS A 27 -11.38 -11.06 -2.43
N LEU A 28 -11.13 -11.89 -1.41
CA LEU A 28 -10.81 -11.39 -0.07
C LEU A 28 -9.50 -10.58 -0.07
N ASN A 29 -8.48 -11.02 -0.82
CA ASN A 29 -7.25 -10.23 -1.00
C ASN A 29 -7.53 -8.89 -1.70
N ALA A 30 -8.36 -8.89 -2.74
CA ALA A 30 -8.73 -7.66 -3.44
C ALA A 30 -9.43 -6.68 -2.48
N ILE A 31 -10.37 -7.15 -1.66
CA ILE A 31 -11.03 -6.32 -0.63
C ILE A 31 -10.00 -5.69 0.31
N GLY A 32 -9.04 -6.48 0.81
CA GLY A 32 -7.97 -5.95 1.65
C GLY A 32 -7.13 -4.87 0.96
N GLN A 33 -6.79 -5.06 -0.32
CA GLN A 33 -6.05 -4.07 -1.11
C GLN A 33 -6.88 -2.79 -1.35
N PHE A 34 -8.17 -2.94 -1.64
CA PHE A 34 -9.07 -1.80 -1.80
C PHE A 34 -9.29 -1.05 -0.48
N SER A 35 -9.46 -1.74 0.64
CA SER A 35 -9.56 -1.11 1.96
C SER A 35 -8.30 -0.33 2.30
N GLN A 36 -7.12 -0.89 2.01
CA GLN A 36 -5.85 -0.19 2.21
C GLN A 36 -5.74 1.05 1.32
N LEU A 37 -6.05 0.92 0.03
CA LEU A 37 -6.04 2.05 -0.90
C LEU A 37 -7.01 3.16 -0.46
N PHE A 38 -8.23 2.78 -0.07
CA PHE A 38 -9.24 3.72 0.41
C PHE A 38 -8.74 4.57 1.58
N ILE A 39 -8.08 3.96 2.56
CA ILE A 39 -7.51 4.67 3.72
C ILE A 39 -6.37 5.58 3.29
N THR A 40 -5.48 5.10 2.42
CA THR A 40 -4.39 5.92 1.86
C THR A 40 -4.93 7.15 1.13
N LEU A 41 -6.03 7.02 0.39
CA LEU A 41 -6.64 8.15 -0.32
C LEU A 41 -7.24 9.18 0.65
N ILE A 42 -7.91 8.74 1.72
CA ILE A 42 -8.50 9.64 2.72
C ILE A 42 -7.41 10.41 3.47
N PHE A 43 -6.50 9.68 4.14
CA PHE A 43 -5.47 10.32 4.97
C PHE A 43 -4.46 11.08 4.11
N GLY A 44 -4.09 10.52 2.97
CA GLY A 44 -3.20 11.14 2.01
C GLY A 44 -3.76 12.41 1.39
N GLY A 45 -5.06 12.42 1.08
CA GLY A 45 -5.76 13.63 0.65
C GLY A 45 -5.76 14.72 1.71
N LEU A 46 -6.01 14.36 2.97
CA LEU A 46 -5.91 15.29 4.10
C LEU A 46 -4.50 15.87 4.26
N GLY A 47 -3.46 15.03 4.17
CA GLY A 47 -2.07 15.47 4.21
C GLY A 47 -1.72 16.44 3.08
N LEU A 48 -2.13 16.12 1.85
CA LEU A 48 -1.88 16.98 0.68
C LEU A 48 -2.57 18.33 0.80
N LEU A 49 -3.84 18.34 1.22
CA LEU A 49 -4.57 19.58 1.47
C LEU A 49 -3.88 20.42 2.56
N TYR A 50 -3.43 19.78 3.64
CA TYR A 50 -2.73 20.48 4.70
C TYR A 50 -1.41 21.10 4.22
N LEU A 51 -0.57 20.34 3.52
CA LEU A 51 0.68 20.85 2.96
C LEU A 51 0.46 21.97 1.94
N HIS A 52 -0.62 21.90 1.15
CA HIS A 52 -0.99 22.95 0.21
C HIS A 52 -1.13 24.30 0.91
N PHE A 53 -1.94 24.35 1.97
CA PHE A 53 -2.29 25.58 2.66
C PHE A 53 -1.17 26.09 3.59
N ASN A 54 -0.33 25.20 4.13
CA ASN A 54 0.66 25.58 5.15
C ASN A 54 2.09 25.74 4.61
N VAL A 55 2.44 25.08 3.50
CA VAL A 55 3.82 25.10 2.93
C VAL A 55 3.82 25.57 1.48
N GLY A 56 2.66 25.93 0.93
CA GLY A 56 2.55 26.27 -0.49
C GLY A 56 2.81 25.08 -1.42
N PHE A 57 2.66 23.84 -0.93
CA PHE A 57 3.01 22.62 -1.65
C PHE A 57 2.43 22.58 -3.07
N VAL A 58 1.16 22.96 -3.28
CA VAL A 58 0.54 22.98 -4.62
C VAL A 58 0.67 24.28 -5.41
N ALA A 59 1.23 25.35 -4.84
CA ALA A 59 1.59 26.53 -5.65
C ALA A 59 2.69 26.19 -6.67
N SER A 60 3.50 25.17 -6.37
CA SER A 60 4.54 24.62 -7.25
C SER A 60 4.07 23.43 -8.10
N ILE A 61 2.85 22.93 -7.89
CA ILE A 61 2.35 21.71 -8.53
C ILE A 61 1.23 22.07 -9.50
N ASN A 62 1.42 21.69 -10.76
CA ASN A 62 0.50 21.92 -11.86
C ASN A 62 -0.95 21.48 -11.50
N PRO A 63 -2.01 22.27 -11.80
CA PRO A 63 -3.42 21.89 -11.57
C PRO A 63 -3.82 20.52 -12.14
N ALA A 64 -3.05 19.98 -13.09
CA ALA A 64 -3.14 18.60 -13.55
C ALA A 64 -3.05 17.56 -12.42
N LEU A 65 -2.28 17.79 -11.35
CA LEU A 65 -2.12 16.82 -10.26
C LEU A 65 -3.35 16.79 -9.33
N LEU A 66 -4.00 17.93 -9.14
CA LEU A 66 -5.32 18.02 -8.49
C LEU A 66 -6.40 17.31 -9.33
N LEU A 67 -6.35 17.45 -10.66
CA LEU A 67 -7.24 16.75 -11.58
C LEU A 67 -7.01 15.23 -11.55
N ILE A 68 -5.76 14.78 -11.43
CA ILE A 68 -5.40 13.37 -11.22
C ILE A 68 -5.90 12.86 -9.86
N PHE A 69 -5.78 13.66 -8.80
CA PHE A 69 -6.34 13.35 -7.47
C PHE A 69 -7.86 13.13 -7.55
N VAL A 70 -8.58 14.07 -8.16
CA VAL A 70 -10.03 13.98 -8.37
C VAL A 70 -10.38 12.79 -9.28
N GLY A 71 -9.62 12.58 -10.35
CA GLY A 71 -9.79 11.45 -11.27
C GLY A 71 -9.59 10.09 -10.61
N LEU A 72 -8.59 9.94 -9.74
CA LEU A 72 -8.35 8.73 -8.96
C LEU A 72 -9.44 8.49 -7.91
N MET A 73 -9.89 9.55 -7.22
CA MET A 73 -11.02 9.46 -6.32
C MET A 73 -12.29 9.03 -7.05
N LEU A 74 -12.59 9.64 -8.20
CA LEU A 74 -13.72 9.27 -9.06
C LEU A 74 -13.59 7.85 -9.61
N LEU A 75 -12.39 7.39 -9.98
CA LEU A 75 -12.12 6.03 -10.44
C LEU A 75 -12.39 5.03 -9.31
N VAL A 76 -11.92 5.29 -8.10
CA VAL A 76 -12.13 4.40 -6.94
C VAL A 76 -13.62 4.35 -6.60
N ILE A 77 -14.30 5.49 -6.54
CA ILE A 77 -15.76 5.57 -6.34
C ILE A 77 -16.49 4.83 -7.46
N PHE A 78 -16.07 4.99 -8.72
CA PHE A 78 -16.65 4.30 -9.87
C PHE A 78 -16.42 2.79 -9.79
N MET A 79 -15.24 2.31 -9.38
CA MET A 79 -14.97 0.89 -9.17
C MET A 79 -15.85 0.31 -8.06
N PHE A 80 -16.04 1.03 -6.95
CA PHE A 80 -16.98 0.65 -5.89
C PHE A 80 -18.43 0.61 -6.39
N LYS A 81 -18.84 1.61 -7.19
CA LYS A 81 -20.21 1.73 -7.73
C LYS A 81 -20.51 0.73 -8.85
N ALA A 82 -19.56 0.48 -9.75
CA ALA A 82 -19.66 -0.51 -10.83
C ALA A 82 -19.75 -1.94 -10.27
N GLN A 83 -19.08 -2.20 -9.14
CA GLN A 83 -19.24 -3.45 -8.39
C GLN A 83 -20.64 -3.61 -7.76
N PHE A 84 -21.30 -2.49 -7.38
CA PHE A 84 -22.66 -2.49 -6.84
C PHE A 84 -23.77 -2.57 -7.91
N TYR A 85 -23.54 -2.03 -9.11
CA TYR A 85 -24.56 -1.93 -10.17
C TYR A 85 -24.64 -3.17 -11.06
N ASN A 86 -23.57 -3.97 -11.16
CA ASN A 86 -23.56 -5.15 -12.02
C ASN A 86 -24.23 -6.35 -11.30
N HIS A 87 -25.36 -6.85 -11.83
CA HIS A 87 -26.21 -7.85 -11.16
C HIS A 87 -25.47 -9.19 -10.88
N ARG A 88 -24.43 -9.52 -11.69
CA ARG A 88 -23.51 -10.65 -11.47
C ARG A 88 -22.44 -10.37 -10.41
N ALA A 89 -21.98 -9.12 -10.25
CA ALA A 89 -21.05 -8.72 -9.19
C ALA A 89 -21.74 -8.66 -7.82
N LYS A 90 -23.05 -8.35 -7.80
CA LYS A 90 -23.90 -8.40 -6.60
C LYS A 90 -23.88 -9.79 -5.95
N GLN A 91 -23.96 -10.89 -6.72
CA GLN A 91 -23.78 -12.26 -6.20
C GLN A 91 -22.36 -12.56 -5.68
N LEU A 92 -21.34 -11.86 -6.19
CA LEU A 92 -19.94 -12.11 -5.81
C LEU A 92 -19.54 -11.45 -4.48
N TYR A 93 -20.25 -10.40 -4.06
CA TYR A 93 -19.99 -9.61 -2.83
C TYR A 93 -21.11 -9.67 -1.77
N CYS A 94 -22.38 -9.91 -2.14
CA CYS A 94 -23.47 -10.06 -1.17
C CYS A 94 -23.32 -11.28 -0.25
N ALA A 95 -22.38 -12.18 -0.52
CA ALA A 95 -22.05 -13.31 0.36
C ALA A 95 -21.05 -12.95 1.48
N ILE A 96 -20.46 -11.75 1.47
CA ILE A 96 -19.43 -11.36 2.44
C ILE A 96 -20.10 -10.61 3.58
N LYS A 97 -19.92 -11.10 4.81
CA LYS A 97 -20.48 -10.50 6.02
C LYS A 97 -19.92 -9.09 6.21
N LEU A 98 -20.79 -8.14 6.53
CA LEU A 98 -20.42 -6.75 6.82
C LEU A 98 -19.33 -6.64 7.91
N SER A 99 -19.37 -7.52 8.91
CA SER A 99 -18.34 -7.60 9.96
C SER A 99 -16.94 -7.86 9.41
N ILE A 100 -16.80 -8.67 8.36
CA ILE A 100 -15.51 -8.93 7.72
C ILE A 100 -15.00 -7.67 7.03
N MET A 101 -15.88 -6.92 6.36
CA MET A 101 -15.51 -5.67 5.69
C MET A 101 -15.06 -4.61 6.70
N ILE A 102 -15.80 -4.43 7.80
CA ILE A 102 -15.44 -3.48 8.86
C ILE A 102 -14.12 -3.86 9.51
N ASN A 103 -13.93 -5.14 9.88
CA ASN A 103 -12.68 -5.61 10.46
C ASN A 103 -11.50 -5.41 9.50
N THR A 104 -11.70 -5.69 8.22
CA THR A 104 -10.65 -5.48 7.19
C THR A 104 -10.27 -4.00 7.07
N LEU A 105 -11.25 -3.10 7.14
CA LEU A 105 -11.02 -1.66 7.10
C LEU A 105 -10.30 -1.16 8.36
N LEU A 106 -10.68 -1.64 9.55
CA LEU A 106 -9.99 -1.32 10.81
C LEU A 106 -8.55 -1.82 10.82
N ILE A 107 -8.30 -3.05 10.37
CA ILE A 107 -6.94 -3.60 10.26
C ILE A 107 -6.12 -2.77 9.26
N SER A 108 -6.71 -2.37 8.14
CA SER A 108 -6.05 -1.51 7.15
C SER A 108 -5.70 -0.13 7.72
N LEU A 109 -6.57 0.41 8.59
CA LEU A 109 -6.35 1.70 9.27
C LEU A 109 -5.20 1.61 10.24
N LEU A 110 -5.24 0.61 11.14
CA LEU A 110 -4.19 0.37 12.11
C LEU A 110 -2.84 0.15 11.41
N ARG A 111 -2.82 -0.64 10.35
CA ARG A 111 -1.63 -0.88 9.55
C ARG A 111 -1.07 0.41 8.94
N TYR A 112 -1.94 1.25 8.38
CA TYR A 112 -1.55 2.54 7.83
C TYR A 112 -0.91 3.44 8.90
N LEU A 113 -1.54 3.53 10.08
CA LEU A 113 -1.04 4.32 11.19
C LEU A 113 0.30 3.77 11.71
N ILE A 114 0.43 2.46 11.88
CA ILE A 114 1.68 1.82 12.34
C ILE A 114 2.83 2.15 11.38
N PHE A 115 2.65 1.99 10.06
CA PHE A 115 3.71 2.34 9.11
C PHE A 115 4.03 3.82 9.07
N SER A 116 3.03 4.69 9.28
CA SER A 116 3.26 6.14 9.35
C SER A 116 4.08 6.51 10.58
N HIS A 117 3.74 5.93 11.74
CA HIS A 117 4.49 6.13 12.98
C HIS A 117 5.88 5.51 12.92
N GLN A 118 6.04 4.35 12.28
CA GLN A 118 7.35 3.75 12.10
C GLN A 118 8.27 4.65 11.26
N PHE A 119 7.75 5.25 10.18
CA PHE A 119 8.49 6.23 9.39
C PHE A 119 8.89 7.43 10.24
N TYR A 120 7.95 7.99 11.01
CA TYR A 120 8.23 9.11 11.91
C TYR A 120 9.25 8.77 13.00
N SER A 121 9.16 7.59 13.62
CA SER A 121 10.15 7.14 14.61
C SER A 121 11.55 7.04 14.00
N LEU A 122 11.67 6.60 12.75
CA LEU A 122 12.95 6.65 12.05
C LEU A 122 13.39 8.10 11.82
N MET A 123 12.51 9.02 11.41
CA MET A 123 12.86 10.44 11.31
C MET A 123 13.46 11.00 12.61
N LEU A 124 12.93 10.60 13.77
CA LEU A 124 13.48 10.98 15.08
C LEU A 124 14.89 10.40 15.30
N VAL A 125 15.12 9.14 14.93
CA VAL A 125 16.45 8.50 15.01
C VAL A 125 17.48 9.22 14.14
N PHE A 126 17.06 9.73 12.98
CA PHE A 126 17.90 10.55 12.09
C PHE A 126 17.97 12.03 12.51
N ASN A 127 17.49 12.38 13.72
CA ASN A 127 17.49 13.73 14.28
C ASN A 127 16.80 14.80 13.41
N LEU A 128 15.75 14.43 12.67
CA LEU A 128 14.96 15.38 11.88
C LEU A 128 14.02 16.17 12.79
N GLN A 129 14.33 17.45 13.00
CA GLN A 129 13.59 18.34 13.91
C GLN A 129 12.38 18.98 13.23
N ILE A 130 11.34 18.18 12.98
CA ILE A 130 10.07 18.66 12.42
C ILE A 130 8.96 18.36 13.41
N ASN A 131 7.99 19.28 13.52
CA ASN A 131 6.80 19.05 14.34
C ASN A 131 6.11 17.73 13.94
N TYR A 132 5.71 16.94 14.93
CA TYR A 132 5.01 15.67 14.75
C TYR A 132 3.86 15.76 13.73
N PHE A 133 2.97 16.75 13.89
CA PHE A 133 1.79 16.90 13.05
C PHE A 133 2.18 17.19 11.60
N MET A 134 3.16 18.08 11.41
CA MET A 134 3.71 18.42 10.10
C MET A 134 4.32 17.20 9.41
N SER A 135 5.11 16.43 10.16
CA SER A 135 5.74 15.21 9.69
C SER A 135 4.70 14.18 9.26
N MET A 136 3.64 13.98 10.07
CA MET A 136 2.57 13.05 9.73
C MET A 136 1.83 13.44 8.46
N MET A 137 1.54 14.73 8.27
CA MET A 137 0.89 15.20 7.05
C MET A 137 1.77 14.99 5.81
N ALA A 138 3.08 15.21 5.93
CA ALA A 138 4.03 14.90 4.88
C ALA A 138 4.14 13.39 4.58
N ILE A 139 4.18 12.54 5.60
CA ILE A 139 4.18 11.08 5.44
C ILE A 139 2.89 10.62 4.74
N PHE A 140 1.74 11.16 5.13
CA PHE A 140 0.46 10.81 4.50
C PHE A 140 0.43 11.23 3.02
N SER A 141 0.90 12.44 2.69
CA SER A 141 1.04 12.91 1.31
C SER A 141 1.99 12.05 0.50
N MET A 142 3.13 11.63 1.08
CA MET A 142 4.05 10.72 0.42
C MET A 142 3.37 9.40 0.06
N TYR A 143 2.69 8.77 1.03
CA TYR A 143 2.02 7.49 0.78
C TYR A 143 0.91 7.62 -0.27
N PHE A 144 0.23 8.76 -0.32
CA PHE A 144 -0.71 9.07 -1.39
C PHE A 144 -0.04 9.07 -2.76
N LEU A 145 0.99 9.91 -2.93
CA LEU A 145 1.67 10.11 -4.21
C LEU A 145 2.33 8.81 -4.69
N ALA A 146 2.94 8.07 -3.76
CA ALA A 146 3.57 6.78 -4.06
C ALA A 146 2.55 5.71 -4.47
N SER A 147 1.28 5.81 -4.06
CA SER A 147 0.24 4.83 -4.42
C SER A 147 -0.17 4.89 -5.90
N VAL A 148 0.10 6.00 -6.58
CA VAL A 148 -0.22 6.19 -8.01
C VAL A 148 0.81 5.51 -8.91
N VAL A 149 2.05 5.38 -8.43
CA VAL A 149 3.15 4.86 -9.23
C VAL A 149 3.07 3.33 -9.27
N PRO A 150 2.99 2.70 -10.46
CA PRO A 150 3.05 1.24 -10.56
C PRO A 150 4.45 0.77 -10.15
N THR A 151 4.57 -0.07 -9.12
CA THR A 151 5.87 -0.49 -8.58
C THR A 151 6.17 -1.98 -8.80
N PHE A 152 7.45 -2.27 -9.03
CA PHE A 152 8.02 -3.60 -8.88
C PHE A 152 8.48 -3.77 -7.43
N SER A 153 8.14 -4.89 -6.79
CA SER A 153 8.38 -5.08 -5.34
C SER A 153 9.83 -4.94 -4.90
N LEU A 154 10.80 -5.21 -5.79
CA LEU A 154 12.23 -5.11 -5.50
C LEU A 154 12.73 -3.66 -5.50
N PHE A 155 12.13 -2.78 -6.32
CA PHE A 155 12.49 -1.36 -6.43
C PHE A 155 11.49 -0.42 -5.76
N ASP A 156 10.53 -0.96 -5.00
CA ASP A 156 9.46 -0.21 -4.33
C ASP A 156 10.03 0.84 -3.35
N TRP A 157 11.14 0.53 -2.69
CA TRP A 157 11.82 1.46 -1.79
C TRP A 157 12.40 2.68 -2.50
N ALA A 158 12.94 2.50 -3.71
CA ALA A 158 13.55 3.58 -4.48
C ALA A 158 12.48 4.54 -5.00
N ILE A 159 11.34 4.00 -5.45
CA ILE A 159 10.19 4.79 -5.90
C ILE A 159 9.55 5.55 -4.73
N LYS A 160 9.32 4.88 -3.59
CA LYS A 160 8.81 5.55 -2.39
C LYS A 160 9.79 6.57 -1.84
N GLY A 161 11.08 6.26 -1.88
CA GLY A 161 12.16 7.17 -1.49
C GLY A 161 12.22 8.41 -2.36
N SER A 162 12.07 8.30 -3.69
CA SER A 162 12.06 9.48 -4.57
C SER A 162 10.84 10.37 -4.33
N VAL A 163 9.66 9.77 -4.15
CA VAL A 163 8.45 10.52 -3.76
C VAL A 163 8.61 11.16 -2.39
N ALA A 164 9.23 10.46 -1.44
CA ALA A 164 9.51 10.98 -0.11
C ALA A 164 10.43 12.21 -0.18
N VAL A 165 11.55 12.10 -0.89
CA VAL A 165 12.49 13.20 -1.10
C VAL A 165 11.77 14.40 -1.73
N PHE A 166 10.90 14.17 -2.71
CA PHE A 166 10.10 15.24 -3.31
C PHE A 166 9.16 15.91 -2.30
N VAL A 167 8.46 15.15 -1.45
CA VAL A 167 7.53 15.74 -0.47
C VAL A 167 8.30 16.49 0.63
N PHE A 168 9.37 15.89 1.14
CA PHE A 168 10.15 16.42 2.25
C PHE A 168 11.11 17.54 1.86
N SER A 169 11.38 17.76 0.57
CA SER A 169 12.15 18.92 0.10
C SER A 169 11.45 20.25 0.44
N PHE A 170 10.11 20.28 0.44
CA PHE A 170 9.32 21.44 0.87
C PHE A 170 9.44 21.71 2.38
N LEU A 171 9.92 20.74 3.15
CA LEU A 171 10.23 20.88 4.58
C LEU A 171 11.73 21.09 4.81
N GLU A 172 12.50 21.37 3.75
CA GLU A 172 13.94 21.63 3.78
C GLU A 172 14.75 20.48 4.42
N VAL A 173 14.25 19.25 4.31
CA VAL A 173 14.90 18.08 4.87
C VAL A 173 15.96 17.53 3.92
N ASN A 174 17.07 17.07 4.49
CA ASN A 174 18.13 16.40 3.74
C ASN A 174 17.61 15.16 2.99
N ALA A 175 17.78 15.15 1.67
CA ALA A 175 17.31 14.08 0.80
C ALA A 175 17.94 12.71 1.11
N LEU A 176 19.21 12.68 1.51
CA LEU A 176 19.92 11.45 1.83
C LEU A 176 19.29 10.77 3.06
N ALA A 177 19.00 11.53 4.11
CA ALA A 177 18.35 11.02 5.31
C ALA A 177 16.97 10.40 5.00
N ILE A 178 16.17 11.05 4.16
CA ILE A 178 14.85 10.54 3.75
C ILE A 178 14.96 9.26 2.91
N LEU A 179 15.98 9.17 2.04
CA LEU A 179 16.25 7.97 1.25
C LEU A 179 16.64 6.79 2.16
N GLU A 180 17.52 7.03 3.14
CA GLU A 180 17.96 6.04 4.13
C GLU A 180 16.78 5.54 4.99
N ILE A 181 15.94 6.46 5.48
CA ILE A 181 14.71 6.10 6.20
C ILE A 181 13.80 5.23 5.32
N SER A 182 13.60 5.60 4.05
CA SER A 182 12.76 4.83 3.13
C SER A 182 13.31 3.42 2.86
N LEU A 183 14.64 3.28 2.76
CA LEU A 183 15.32 2.00 2.60
C LEU A 183 15.18 1.14 3.86
N LEU A 184 15.38 1.71 5.06
CA LEU A 184 15.20 1.01 6.32
C LEU A 184 13.75 0.55 6.52
N MET A 185 12.78 1.40 6.18
CA MET A 185 11.36 1.03 6.19
C MET A 185 11.09 -0.19 5.31
N TRP A 186 11.65 -0.23 4.09
CA TRP A 186 11.49 -1.38 3.21
C TRP A 186 12.22 -2.62 3.73
N MET A 187 13.44 -2.46 4.26
CA MET A 187 14.21 -3.57 4.81
C MET A 187 13.47 -4.24 5.97
N LEU A 188 13.01 -3.44 6.95
CA LEU A 188 12.33 -3.94 8.14
C LEU A 188 10.99 -4.59 7.81
N ASN A 189 10.21 -4.00 6.91
CA ASN A 189 8.83 -4.43 6.66
C ASN A 189 8.67 -5.42 5.50
N PHE A 190 9.67 -5.54 4.62
CA PHE A 190 9.58 -6.41 3.44
C PHE A 190 10.80 -7.31 3.27
N ALA A 191 12.01 -6.74 3.22
CA ALA A 191 13.21 -7.53 2.87
C ALA A 191 13.52 -8.59 3.93
N LEU A 192 13.52 -8.21 5.23
CA LEU A 192 13.78 -9.14 6.33
C LEU A 192 12.71 -10.24 6.40
N PRO A 193 11.40 -9.95 6.43
CA PRO A 193 10.37 -10.99 6.37
C PRO A 193 10.50 -11.92 5.16
N ALA A 194 10.86 -11.39 3.98
CA ALA A 194 11.03 -12.19 2.77
C ALA A 194 12.25 -13.13 2.85
N LEU A 195 13.38 -12.65 3.40
CA LEU A 195 14.57 -13.47 3.62
C LEU A 195 14.27 -14.62 4.59
N TRP A 196 13.65 -14.32 5.73
CA TRP A 196 13.25 -15.34 6.71
C TRP A 196 12.26 -16.34 6.12
N GLY A 197 11.24 -15.86 5.40
CA GLY A 197 10.28 -16.73 4.71
C GLY A 197 10.95 -17.64 3.66
N SER A 198 11.97 -17.16 2.96
CA SER A 198 12.70 -17.96 1.99
C SER A 198 13.45 -19.13 2.64
N VAL A 199 14.06 -18.93 3.81
CA VAL A 199 14.77 -19.98 4.56
C VAL A 199 13.82 -21.12 4.94
N PHE A 200 12.60 -20.83 5.38
CA PHE A 200 11.59 -21.84 5.68
C PHE A 200 11.12 -22.61 4.43
N VAL A 201 10.93 -21.94 3.30
CA VAL A 201 10.48 -22.60 2.05
C VAL A 201 11.52 -23.61 1.54
N PHE A 202 12.81 -23.32 1.71
CA PHE A 202 13.87 -24.28 1.36
C PHE A 202 13.88 -25.52 2.26
N GLN A 203 13.34 -25.44 3.47
CA GLN A 203 13.21 -26.58 4.39
C GLN A 203 11.98 -27.47 4.10
N PHE A 204 10.96 -26.98 3.38
CA PHE A 204 9.70 -27.70 3.12
C PHE A 204 9.64 -28.51 1.82
N LYS A 205 10.73 -28.59 1.04
CA LYS A 205 10.78 -29.52 -0.10
C LYS A 205 11.05 -30.95 0.39
N THR A 206 9.99 -31.67 0.80
CA THR A 206 9.68 -33.06 0.39
C THR A 206 8.39 -33.56 1.08
N ALA A 207 7.24 -33.33 0.48
CA ALA A 207 6.11 -34.26 0.58
C ALA A 207 5.50 -34.36 -0.82
N LYS A 208 5.86 -35.42 -1.54
CA LYS A 208 5.28 -35.73 -2.86
C LYS A 208 3.75 -35.86 -2.73
N PRO A 209 2.96 -35.40 -3.71
CA PRO A 209 1.57 -35.82 -3.80
C PRO A 209 1.56 -37.34 -4.03
N ILE A 210 0.79 -38.06 -3.22
CA ILE A 210 0.52 -39.49 -3.42
C ILE A 210 -0.06 -39.63 -4.84
N ALA A 211 0.66 -40.32 -5.71
CA ALA A 211 0.15 -40.72 -7.00
C ALA A 211 -1.09 -41.59 -6.78
N GLN A 212 -2.25 -41.12 -7.21
CA GLN A 212 -3.41 -41.99 -7.37
C GLN A 212 -3.11 -42.91 -8.56
N SER A 213 -2.66 -44.13 -8.25
CA SER A 213 -2.60 -45.23 -9.22
C SER A 213 -4.01 -45.68 -9.57
N SER A 214 -4.22 -45.83 -10.87
CA SER A 214 -5.32 -46.45 -11.61
C SER A 214 -6.11 -47.54 -10.90
#